data_AF-A0A7C7FVQ0-F1
#
_entry.id   AF-A0A7C7FVQ0-F1
#
_cell.length_a   1.000
_cell.length_b   1.000
_cell.length_c   1.000
_cell.angle_alpha   90.00
_cell.angle_beta   90.00
_cell.angle_gamma   90.00
#
_symmetry.space_group_name_H-M   'P 1'
#
loop_
_entity.id
_entity.type
_entity.pdbx_description
1 polymer ?
#
loop_
_entity_poly.entity_id
_entity_poly.type
_entity_poly.pdbx_seq_one_letter_code
_entity_poly.pdbx_strand_id
1 'polypeptide(L)'
;MTRTFYRPQYQLLILPFIIMMFLFTENVSAQSQIAEFNIVATVKGFIPDVIEVPQGSEVRLIFTTPDTEHSVTPSAFGVEKIMILPGGEMVL
;
A
#
# COMPACT_ATOMS: atom_id res chain seq x y z
N MET A 1 27.89 53.80 2.55
CA MET A 1 28.13 52.79 3.60
C MET A 1 26.79 52.26 4.09
N THR A 2 26.27 51.20 3.47
CA THR A 2 25.02 50.54 3.85
C THR A 2 25.33 49.45 4.87
N ARG A 3 25.15 49.76 6.16
CA ARG A 3 25.23 48.76 7.25
C ARG A 3 23.93 47.97 7.28
N THR A 4 23.95 46.78 6.68
CA THR A 4 22.93 45.75 6.89
C THR A 4 23.01 45.28 8.34
N PHE A 5 22.00 45.63 9.13
CA PHE A 5 21.78 45.14 10.48
C PHE A 5 21.43 43.64 10.43
N TYR A 6 22.44 42.78 10.50
CA TYR A 6 22.27 41.36 10.76
C TYR A 6 21.86 41.19 12.23
N ARG A 7 20.56 41.06 12.52
CA ARG A 7 20.08 40.71 13.86
C ARG A 7 20.26 39.20 14.07
N PRO A 8 21.16 38.75 14.96
CA PRO A 8 21.49 37.33 15.16
C PRO A 8 20.35 36.50 15.79
N GLN A 9 19.27 37.16 16.21
CA GLN A 9 18.15 36.54 16.94
C GLN A 9 17.25 35.68 16.04
N TYR A 10 17.23 35.94 14.72
CA TYR A 10 16.42 35.16 13.78
C TYR A 10 17.14 33.94 13.20
N GLN A 11 18.48 33.86 13.27
CA GLN A 11 19.23 32.70 12.76
C GLN A 11 19.03 31.44 13.62
N LEU A 12 18.80 31.59 14.93
CA LEU A 12 18.58 30.45 15.83
C LEU A 12 17.21 29.79 15.67
N LEU A 13 16.24 30.46 15.05
CA LEU A 13 14.89 29.91 14.82
C LEU A 13 14.78 29.09 13.54
N ILE A 14 15.77 29.19 12.64
CA ILE A 14 15.79 28.43 11.38
C ILE A 14 16.08 26.95 11.66
N LEU A 15 16.98 26.67 12.60
CA LEU A 15 17.40 25.30 12.94
C LEU A 15 16.24 24.42 13.46
N PRO A 16 15.43 24.84 14.46
CA PRO A 16 14.30 24.03 14.92
C PRO A 16 13.20 23.89 13.86
N PHE A 17 13.01 24.89 13.00
CA PHE A 17 12.05 24.81 11.90
C PHE A 17 12.44 23.76 10.85
N ILE A 18 13.72 23.70 10.49
CA ILE A 18 14.26 22.67 9.61
C ILE A 18 14.10 21.28 10.25
N ILE A 19 14.45 21.12 11.53
CA ILE A 19 14.30 19.85 12.25
C ILE A 19 12.83 19.40 12.27
N MET A 20 11.89 20.32 12.52
CA MET A 20 10.46 20.00 12.46
C MET A 20 10.00 19.54 11.07
N MET A 21 10.45 20.19 9.99
CA MET A 21 10.12 19.76 8.62
C MET A 21 10.63 18.35 8.30
N PHE A 22 11.83 17.98 8.75
CA PHE A 22 12.35 16.63 8.54
C PHE A 22 11.55 15.57 9.29
N LEU A 23 11.16 15.83 10.55
CA LEU A 23 10.33 14.92 11.34
C LEU A 23 8.91 14.73 10.76
N PHE A 24 8.33 15.76 10.15
CA PHE A 24 7.06 15.61 9.43
C PHE A 24 7.20 14.81 8.14
N THR A 25 8.32 14.97 7.42
CA THR A 25 8.54 14.26 6.15
C THR A 25 8.70 12.75 6.36
N GLU A 26 9.33 12.32 7.46
CA GLU A 26 9.44 10.90 7.81
C GLU A 26 8.10 10.28 8.22
N ASN A 27 7.19 11.04 8.81
CA ASN A 27 5.88 10.53 9.24
C ASN A 27 4.82 10.45 8.12
N VAL A 28 5.00 11.15 7.00
CA VAL A 28 4.05 11.10 5.87
C VAL A 28 4.26 9.86 4.99
N SER A 29 5.45 9.22 5.06
CA SER A 29 5.74 7.98 4.30
C SER A 29 5.14 6.71 4.94
N ALA A 30 4.55 6.80 6.13
CA ALA A 30 3.99 5.67 6.86
C ALA A 30 2.47 5.51 6.68
N GLN A 31 1.89 6.14 5.66
CA GLN A 31 0.54 5.79 5.25
C GLN A 31 0.60 4.43 4.58
N SER A 32 0.29 3.37 5.33
CA SER A 32 0.15 2.00 4.83
C SER A 32 -0.78 2.02 3.60
N GLN A 33 -0.17 2.07 2.42
CA GLN A 33 -0.88 1.94 1.17
C GLN A 33 -1.13 0.45 0.99
N ILE A 34 -2.29 0.00 1.45
CA ILE A 34 -2.78 -1.33 1.14
C ILE A 34 -2.93 -1.40 -0.38
N ALA A 35 -2.16 -2.27 -1.02
CA ALA A 35 -2.23 -2.49 -2.46
C ALA A 35 -3.38 -3.46 -2.75
N GLU A 36 -4.42 -2.97 -3.41
CA GLU A 36 -5.62 -3.76 -3.73
C GLU A 36 -5.55 -4.30 -5.16
N PHE A 37 -5.83 -5.60 -5.33
CA PHE A 37 -5.84 -6.26 -6.63
C PHE A 37 -7.11 -7.07 -6.83
N ASN A 38 -7.80 -6.81 -7.94
CA ASN A 38 -8.95 -7.58 -8.37
C ASN A 38 -8.52 -8.73 -9.27
N ILE A 39 -8.86 -9.95 -8.89
CA ILE A 39 -8.53 -11.18 -9.60
C ILE A 39 -9.82 -11.87 -10.01
N VAL A 40 -9.95 -12.16 -11.30
CA VAL A 40 -11.06 -12.92 -11.85
C VAL A 40 -10.65 -14.38 -11.97
N ALA A 41 -11.34 -15.26 -11.27
CA ALA A 41 -11.21 -16.70 -11.39
C ALA A 41 -12.10 -17.20 -12.54
N THR A 42 -11.47 -17.82 -13.53
CA THR A 42 -12.15 -18.44 -14.67
C THR A 42 -11.74 -19.92 -14.76
N VAL A 43 -12.50 -20.69 -15.54
CA VAL A 43 -12.19 -22.12 -15.78
C VAL A 43 -10.79 -22.34 -16.39
N LYS A 44 -10.22 -21.30 -17.02
CA LYS A 44 -8.89 -21.34 -17.64
C LYS A 44 -7.77 -20.89 -16.70
N GLY A 45 -8.09 -20.34 -15.53
CA GLY A 45 -7.14 -19.78 -14.58
C GLY A 45 -7.55 -18.40 -14.08
N PHE A 46 -6.58 -17.70 -13.47
CA PHE A 46 -6.76 -16.38 -12.88
C PHE A 46 -6.39 -15.26 -13.86
N ILE A 47 -7.08 -14.13 -13.76
CA ILE A 47 -6.81 -12.92 -14.53
C ILE A 47 -6.79 -11.73 -13.57
N PRO A 48 -5.64 -11.05 -13.38
CA PRO A 48 -4.32 -11.37 -13.92
C PRO A 48 -3.76 -12.68 -13.33
N ASP A 49 -2.85 -13.33 -14.06
CA ASP A 49 -2.15 -14.54 -13.65
C ASP A 49 -0.90 -14.24 -12.79
N VAL A 50 -0.31 -13.05 -12.96
CA VAL A 50 0.83 -12.56 -12.19
C VAL A 50 0.56 -11.15 -11.66
N ILE A 51 0.91 -10.92 -10.39
CA ILE A 51 0.85 -9.61 -9.73
C ILE A 51 2.20 -9.35 -9.08
N GLU A 52 2.77 -8.17 -9.31
CA GLU A 52 3.99 -7.72 -8.67
C GLU A 52 3.66 -6.82 -7.48
N VAL A 53 4.21 -7.15 -6.32
CA VAL A 53 3.98 -6.39 -5.08
C VAL A 53 5.33 -5.98 -4.49
N PRO A 54 5.52 -4.71 -4.11
CA PRO A 54 6.69 -4.28 -3.37
C PRO A 54 6.84 -5.05 -2.04
N GLN A 55 8.08 -5.38 -1.69
CA GLN A 55 8.36 -6.07 -0.44
C GLN A 55 7.94 -5.21 0.77
N GLY A 56 7.19 -5.80 1.69
CA GLY A 56 6.72 -5.13 2.91
C GLY A 56 5.39 -4.38 2.76
N SER A 57 4.77 -4.41 1.58
CA SER A 57 3.42 -3.89 1.39
C SER A 57 2.35 -4.82 1.97
N GLU A 58 1.32 -4.24 2.57
CA GLU A 58 0.07 -4.91 2.87
C GLU A 58 -0.72 -5.04 1.56
N VAL A 59 -1.27 -6.23 1.29
CA VAL A 59 -1.95 -6.55 0.04
C VAL A 59 -3.35 -7.01 0.32
N ARG A 60 -4.30 -6.51 -0.46
CA ARG A 60 -5.68 -6.96 -0.46
C ARG A 60 -6.00 -7.62 -1.80
N LEU A 61 -6.29 -8.91 -1.79
CA LEU A 61 -6.67 -9.65 -2.99
C LEU A 61 -8.19 -9.86 -3.01
N ILE A 62 -8.85 -9.36 -4.05
CA ILE A 62 -10.28 -9.49 -4.23
C ILE A 62 -10.53 -10.49 -5.36
N PHE A 63 -11.06 -11.65 -5.01
CA PHE A 63 -11.38 -12.68 -6.00
C PHE A 63 -12.84 -12.64 -6.38
N THR A 64 -13.10 -12.71 -7.68
CA THR A 64 -14.45 -12.77 -8.28
C THR A 64 -14.55 -13.93 -9.25
N THR A 65 -15.72 -14.57 -9.34
CA THR A 65 -15.98 -15.61 -10.35
C THR A 65 -17.33 -15.37 -11.02
N PRO A 66 -17.36 -15.16 -12.35
CA PRO A 66 -18.60 -14.85 -13.06
C PRO A 66 -19.46 -16.10 -13.32
N ASP A 67 -18.84 -17.29 -13.39
CA ASP A 67 -19.47 -18.43 -14.08
C ASP A 67 -19.70 -19.65 -13.19
N THR A 68 -18.73 -20.00 -12.34
CA THR A 68 -18.70 -21.29 -11.62
C THR A 68 -17.99 -21.19 -10.27
N GLU A 69 -18.19 -22.19 -9.42
CA GLU A 69 -17.49 -22.27 -8.13
C GLU A 69 -16.00 -22.52 -8.34
N HIS A 70 -15.16 -21.74 -7.66
CA HIS A 70 -13.70 -21.89 -7.71
C HIS A 70 -13.13 -22.00 -6.31
N SER A 71 -11.98 -22.68 -6.19
CA SER A 71 -11.22 -22.68 -4.96
C SER A 71 -9.85 -22.04 -5.15
N VAL A 72 -9.48 -21.14 -4.23
CA VAL A 72 -8.18 -20.47 -4.20
C VAL A 72 -7.39 -20.99 -3.00
N THR A 73 -6.09 -21.19 -3.17
CA THR A 73 -5.19 -21.60 -2.09
C THR A 73 -3.89 -20.79 -2.16
N PRO A 74 -3.77 -19.73 -1.35
CA PRO A 74 -2.55 -18.93 -1.25
C PRO A 74 -1.47 -19.68 -0.42
N SER A 75 -0.89 -20.73 -1.01
CA SER A 75 -0.01 -21.68 -0.31
C SER A 75 1.24 -21.05 0.31
N ALA A 76 1.71 -19.92 -0.23
CA ALA A 76 2.89 -19.20 0.26
C ALA A 76 2.60 -18.31 1.49
N PHE A 77 1.33 -18.04 1.81
CA PHE A 77 0.92 -17.08 2.84
C PHE A 77 0.25 -17.73 4.05
N GLY A 78 0.24 -19.07 4.13
CA GLY A 78 -0.36 -19.80 5.26
C GLY A 78 -1.88 -19.70 5.33
N VAL A 79 -2.53 -19.27 4.25
CA VAL A 79 -3.99 -19.15 4.15
C VAL A 79 -4.57 -20.50 3.73
N GLU A 80 -5.58 -20.97 4.47
CA GLU A 80 -6.30 -22.21 4.14
C GLU A 80 -7.08 -22.10 2.82
N LYS A 81 -7.48 -23.25 2.28
CA LYS A 81 -8.26 -23.29 1.03
C LYS A 81 -9.56 -22.50 1.18
N ILE A 82 -9.79 -21.61 0.23
CA ILE A 82 -10.95 -20.72 0.20
C ILE A 82 -11.86 -21.08 -0.97
N MET A 83 -13.16 -21.13 -0.72
CA MET A 83 -14.20 -21.38 -1.73
C MET A 83 -14.85 -20.06 -2.15
N ILE A 84 -14.95 -19.84 -3.46
CA ILE A 84 -15.59 -18.66 -4.05
C ILE A 84 -16.79 -19.14 -4.85
N LEU A 85 -17.98 -18.71 -4.42
CA LEU A 85 -19.25 -19.04 -5.06
C LEU A 85 -19.48 -18.14 -6.29
N PRO A 86 -20.22 -18.62 -7.31
CA PRO A 86 -20.59 -17.82 -8.49
C PRO A 86 -21.31 -16.52 -8.11
N GLY A 87 -20.80 -15.39 -8.61
CA GLY A 87 -21.29 -14.05 -8.27
C GLY A 87 -20.87 -13.54 -6.89
N GLY A 88 -20.04 -14.27 -6.16
CA GLY A 88 -19.47 -13.87 -4.87
C GLY A 88 -18.22 -13.00 -5.03
N GLU A 89 -18.04 -12.07 -4.09
CA GLU A 89 -16.82 -11.30 -3.90
C GLU A 89 -16.15 -11.79 -2.61
N MET A 90 -14.84 -12.06 -2.67
CA MET A 90 -14.08 -12.45 -1.48
C MET A 90 -12.79 -11.65 -1.36
N VAL A 91 -12.57 -11.12 -0.16
CA VAL A 91 -11.46 -10.23 0.20
C VAL A 91 -10.48 -11.00 1.08
N LEU A 92 -9.21 -10.99 0.68
CA LEU A 92 -8.08 -11.58 1.40
C LEU A 92 -7.02 -10.55 1.73
#